data_AF-A0A7C2DLE5-F1
#
_entry.id   AF-A0A7C2DLE5-F1
#
_cell.length_a   1.000
_cell.length_b   1.000
_cell.length_c   1.000
_cell.angle_alpha   90.00
_cell.angle_beta   90.00
_cell.angle_gamma   90.00
#
_symmetry.space_group_name_H-M   'P 1'
#
loop_
_entity.id
_entity.type
_entity.pdbx_description
1 polymer ?
#
loop_
_entity_poly.entity_id
_entity_poly.type
_entity_poly.pdbx_seq_one_letter_code
_entity_poly.pdbx_strand_id
1 'polypeptide(L)'
;MTYDLRRLRLKGLIRRLEHTNTYVLTPDGLRVALFHTKLHDRLLGPLLAADRPPAPTELRQALKQVDRHVDHYVARARIKPAA
;
A
#
# COMPACT_ATOMS: atom_id res chain seq x y z
N MET A 1 -11.71 -4.04 -14.18
CA MET A 1 -12.09 -3.54 -12.83
C MET A 1 -13.22 -4.36 -12.15
N THR A 2 -13.72 -5.44 -12.75
CA THR A 2 -14.77 -6.30 -12.13
C THR A 2 -14.23 -7.22 -11.03
N TYR A 3 -12.95 -7.60 -11.10
CA TYR A 3 -12.32 -8.52 -10.17
C TYR A 3 -12.21 -7.93 -8.76
N ASP A 4 -11.72 -6.70 -8.64
CA ASP A 4 -11.53 -6.05 -7.33
C ASP A 4 -12.85 -5.79 -6.62
N LEU A 5 -13.86 -5.29 -7.35
CA LEU A 5 -15.20 -5.08 -6.79
C LEU A 5 -15.85 -6.41 -6.35
N ARG A 6 -15.69 -7.48 -7.15
CA ARG A 6 -16.15 -8.82 -6.74
C ARG A 6 -15.44 -9.27 -5.47
N ARG A 7 -14.12 -9.09 -5.38
CA ARG A 7 -13.32 -9.48 -4.20
C ARG A 7 -13.71 -8.68 -2.96
N LEU A 8 -13.91 -7.37 -3.07
CA LEU A 8 -14.35 -6.52 -1.97
C LEU A 8 -15.76 -6.90 -1.49
N ARG A 9 -16.67 -7.21 -2.42
CA ARG A 9 -18.02 -7.69 -2.10
C ARG A 9 -18.00 -9.05 -1.41
N LEU A 10 -17.19 -10.00 -1.89
CA LEU A 10 -17.04 -11.32 -1.25
C LEU A 10 -16.47 -11.24 0.17
N LYS A 11 -15.65 -10.22 0.45
CA LYS A 11 -15.15 -9.92 1.80
C LYS A 11 -16.14 -9.10 2.64
N GLY A 12 -17.32 -8.79 2.13
CA GLY A 12 -18.35 -8.04 2.86
C GLY A 12 -18.03 -6.55 3.07
N LEU A 13 -17.02 -5.99 2.39
CA LEU A 13 -16.61 -4.60 2.57
C LEU A 13 -17.49 -3.62 1.76
N ILE A 14 -18.06 -4.09 0.66
CA ILE A 14 -18.99 -3.31 -0.16
C ILE A 14 -20.21 -4.16 -0.48
N ARG A 15 -21.34 -3.49 -0.70
CA ARG A 15 -22.55 -4.09 -1.26
C ARG A 15 -22.96 -3.36 -2.53
N ARG A 16 -23.53 -4.10 -3.48
CA ARG A 16 -24.10 -3.53 -4.70
C ARG A 16 -25.51 -3.01 -4.41
N LEU A 17 -25.89 -1.88 -4.98
CA LEU A 17 -27.27 -1.41 -4.97
C LEU A 17 -28.07 -2.16 -6.05
N GLU A 18 -29.26 -2.63 -5.68
CA GLU A 18 -30.12 -3.39 -6.58
C GLU A 18 -30.38 -2.63 -7.89
N HIS A 19 -30.40 -3.39 -8.99
CA HIS A 19 -30.65 -2.89 -10.35
C HIS A 19 -29.68 -1.81 -10.88
N THR A 20 -28.55 -1.54 -10.19
CA THR A 20 -27.53 -0.59 -10.64
C THR A 20 -26.15 -1.22 -10.66
N ASN A 21 -25.14 -0.56 -11.25
CA ASN A 21 -23.73 -0.95 -11.11
C ASN A 21 -23.04 -0.23 -9.96
N THR A 22 -23.80 0.38 -9.04
CA THR A 22 -23.28 1.19 -7.94
C THR A 22 -22.98 0.34 -6.72
N TYR A 23 -21.83 0.58 -6.09
CA TYR A 23 -21.40 -0.10 -4.87
C TYR A 23 -21.25 0.92 -3.74
N VAL A 24 -21.66 0.52 -2.54
CA VAL A 24 -21.54 1.33 -1.33
C VAL A 24 -20.83 0.53 -0.24
N LEU A 25 -20.13 1.24 0.65
CA LEU A 25 -19.46 0.62 1.80
C LEU A 25 -20.49 0.01 2.76
N THR A 26 -20.15 -1.14 3.32
CA THR A 26 -20.81 -1.65 4.52
C THR A 26 -20.23 -0.96 5.76
N PRO A 27 -20.84 -1.11 6.96
CA PRO A 27 -20.25 -0.59 8.19
C PRO A 27 -18.82 -1.10 8.43
N ASP A 28 -18.56 -2.38 8.16
CA ASP A 28 -17.22 -2.97 8.28
C ASP A 28 -16.29 -2.46 7.19
N GLY A 29 -16.78 -2.33 5.96
CA GLY A 29 -16.04 -1.70 4.86
C GLY A 29 -15.59 -0.29 5.18
N LEU A 30 -16.44 0.50 5.83
CA LEU A 30 -16.10 1.85 6.27
C LEU A 30 -14.99 1.85 7.33
N ARG A 31 -15.06 0.94 8.32
CA ARG A 31 -14.01 0.80 9.34
C ARG A 31 -12.68 0.41 8.70
N VAL A 32 -12.69 -0.54 7.77
CA VAL A 32 -11.49 -0.98 7.03
C VAL A 32 -10.93 0.15 6.18
N ALA A 33 -11.78 0.89 5.46
CA ALA A 33 -11.36 2.03 4.66
C ALA A 33 -10.69 3.11 5.53
N LEU A 34 -11.33 3.51 6.62
CA LEU A 34 -10.79 4.50 7.56
C LEU A 34 -9.48 4.05 8.21
N PHE A 35 -9.39 2.78 8.60
CA PHE A 35 -8.16 2.21 9.11
C PHE A 35 -7.05 2.27 8.07
N HIS A 36 -7.33 1.84 6.84
CA HIS A 36 -6.35 1.84 5.76
C HIS A 36 -5.87 3.25 5.41
N THR A 37 -6.78 4.24 5.34
CA THR A 37 -6.43 5.65 5.14
C THR A 37 -5.50 6.14 6.25
N LYS A 38 -5.85 5.93 7.52
CA LYS A 38 -5.02 6.36 8.65
C LYS A 38 -3.67 5.67 8.67
N LEU A 39 -3.63 4.37 8.38
CA LEU A 39 -2.40 3.59 8.29
C LEU A 39 -1.51 4.12 7.17
N HIS A 40 -2.08 4.40 6.01
CA HIS A 40 -1.37 4.97 4.89
C HIS A 40 -0.74 6.32 5.27
N ASP A 41 -1.53 7.24 5.84
CA ASP A 41 -1.06 8.60 6.13
C ASP A 41 -0.07 8.66 7.30
N ARG A 42 -0.23 7.79 8.30
CA ARG A 42 0.59 7.84 9.53
C ARG A 42 1.79 6.93 9.52
N LEU A 43 1.77 5.87 8.71
CA LEU A 43 2.84 4.88 8.68
C LEU A 43 3.46 4.76 7.29
N LEU A 44 2.65 4.45 6.27
CA LEU A 44 3.20 4.13 4.94
C LEU A 44 3.84 5.36 4.29
N GLY A 45 3.12 6.49 4.22
CA GLY A 45 3.65 7.74 3.67
C GLY A 45 4.93 8.21 4.35
N PRO A 46 4.96 8.30 5.70
CA PRO A 46 6.17 8.65 6.43
C PRO A 46 7.33 7.67 6.22
N LEU A 47 7.09 6.36 6.20
CA LEU A 47 8.15 5.36 5.94
C LEU A 47 8.68 5.44 4.51
N LEU A 48 7.81 5.66 3.52
CA LEU A 48 8.21 5.86 2.13
C LEU A 48 9.04 7.14 1.94
N ALA A 49 8.89 8.12 2.83
CA ALA A 49 9.70 9.34 2.87
C ALA A 49 10.82 9.30 3.92
N ALA A 50 11.03 8.16 4.59
CA ALA A 50 11.97 8.04 5.71
C ALA A 50 13.43 7.86 5.28
N ASP A 51 13.75 8.09 4.02
CA ASP A 51 15.11 8.18 3.48
C ASP A 51 15.75 9.57 3.72
N ARG A 52 14.93 10.57 4.09
CA ARG A 52 15.32 11.98 4.30
C ARG A 52 14.81 12.54 5.64
N PRO A 53 15.36 13.68 6.12
CA PRO A 53 14.84 14.35 7.31
C PRO A 53 13.35 14.69 7.17
N PRO A 54 12.54 14.62 8.24
CA PRO A 54 12.92 14.55 9.65
C PRO A 54 13.02 13.12 10.24
N ALA A 55 13.03 12.06 9.44
CA ALA A 55 13.13 10.68 9.95
C ALA A 55 14.41 10.47 10.78
N PRO A 56 14.42 9.62 11.83
CA PRO A 56 15.62 9.34 12.64
C PRO A 56 16.81 8.86 11.80
N THR A 57 18.04 9.19 12.21
CA THR A 57 19.24 8.86 11.43
C THR A 57 19.43 7.36 11.28
N GLU A 58 19.13 6.59 12.32
CA GLU A 58 19.19 5.14 12.36
C GLU A 58 18.24 4.52 11.33
N LEU A 59 17.02 5.07 11.22
CA LEU A 59 16.03 4.62 10.24
C LEU A 59 16.47 4.91 8.81
N ARG A 60 16.97 6.13 8.55
CA ARG A 60 17.50 6.50 7.21
C ARG A 60 18.67 5.59 6.81
N GLN A 61 19.56 5.27 7.74
CA GLN A 61 20.70 4.39 7.49
C GLN A 61 20.26 2.95 7.21
N ALA A 62 19.32 2.42 7.99
CA ALA A 62 18.76 1.09 7.77
C ALA A 62 18.11 0.96 6.38
N LEU A 63 17.29 1.94 5.98
CA LEU A 63 16.67 1.95 4.65
C LEU A 63 17.72 2.00 3.53
N LYS A 64 18.74 2.86 3.65
CA LYS A 64 19.86 2.88 2.69
C LYS A 64 20.61 1.55 2.58
N GLN A 65 20.72 0.78 3.67
CA GLN A 65 21.32 -0.55 3.60
C GLN A 65 20.43 -1.55 2.85
N VAL A 66 19.11 -1.50 3.08
CA VAL A 66 18.14 -2.31 2.33
C VAL A 66 18.24 -2.00 0.83
N ASP A 67 18.22 -0.73 0.45
CA ASP A 67 18.32 -0.30 -0.95
C ASP A 67 19.59 -0.84 -1.62
N ARG A 68 20.75 -0.68 -0.97
CA ARG A 68 22.02 -1.23 -1.50
C ARG A 68 21.98 -2.75 -1.71
N HIS A 69 21.36 -3.49 -0.78
CA HIS A 69 21.25 -4.94 -0.90
C HIS A 69 20.31 -5.34 -2.04
N VAL A 70 19.21 -4.63 -2.22
CA VAL A 70 18.28 -4.83 -3.33
C VAL A 70 18.97 -4.53 -4.66
N ASP A 71 19.65 -3.39 -4.79
CA ASP A 71 20.37 -2.99 -5.99
C ASP A 71 21.45 -4.02 -6.37
N HIS A 72 22.24 -4.46 -5.39
CA HIS A 72 23.25 -5.49 -5.60
C HIS A 72 22.63 -6.82 -6.03
N TYR A 73 21.50 -7.21 -5.45
CA TYR A 73 20.77 -8.42 -5.86
C TYR A 73 20.26 -8.31 -7.30
N VAL A 74 19.62 -7.20 -7.66
CA VAL A 74 19.11 -6.93 -9.01
C VAL A 74 20.23 -6.95 -10.04
N ALA A 75 21.35 -6.29 -9.75
CA ALA A 75 22.53 -6.25 -10.62
C ALA A 75 23.10 -7.67 -10.86
N ARG A 76 23.18 -8.49 -9.81
CA ARG A 76 23.64 -9.89 -9.92
C ARG A 76 22.66 -10.78 -10.66
N ALA A 77 21.36 -10.57 -10.46
CA ALA A 77 20.30 -11.31 -11.13
C ALA A 77 20.15 -10.92 -12.62
N ARG A 78 20.88 -9.89 -13.10
CA ARG A 78 20.77 -9.34 -14.47
C ARG A 78 19.35 -8.94 -14.84
N ILE A 79 18.54 -8.57 -13.85
CA ILE A 79 17.19 -8.05 -14.06
C ILE A 79 17.36 -6.61 -14.55
N LYS A 80 16.82 -6.28 -15.72
CA LYS A 80 16.82 -4.89 -16.20
C LYS A 80 16.00 -4.04 -15.22
N PRO A 81 16.54 -2.91 -14.74
CA PRO A 81 15.72 -1.96 -13.99
C PRO A 81 14.55 -1.51 -14.88
N ALA A 82 13.35 -1.41 -14.30
CA ALA A 82 12.24 -0.75 -14.96
C ALA A 82 12.63 0.73 -15.15
N ALA A 83 12.58 1.18 -16.41
CA ALA A 83 12.96 2.54 -16.82
C ALA A 83 12.04 3.61 -16.21
#